data_AF-A0A5W5S8Y4-F1
#
_entry.id   AF-A0A5W5S8Y4-F1
#
_cell.length_a   1.000
_cell.length_b   1.000
_cell.length_c   1.000
_cell.angle_alpha   90.00
_cell.angle_beta   90.00
_cell.angle_gamma   90.00
#
_symmetry.space_group_name_H-M   'P 1'
#
loop_
_entity.id
_entity.type
_entity.pdbx_description
1 polymer ?
#
loop_
_entity_poly.entity_id
_entity_poly.type
_entity_poly.pdbx_seq_one_letter_code
_entity_poly.pdbx_strand_id
1 'polypeptide(L)'
;MIKKPLSLKDAMSSLHIVETDEGIELQSAAGTAKYDAWGVRCKVNGIPEYFPSSISVNNRPPAPADDKTRNSHAFIASGVI
;
A
#
# COMPACT_ATOMS: atom_id res chain seq x y z
N MET A 1 -10.46 29.04 -0.81
CA MET A 1 -10.18 28.45 -2.14
C MET A 1 -10.49 26.96 -2.07
N ILE A 2 -11.47 26.49 -2.84
CA ILE A 2 -11.71 25.06 -3.01
C ILE A 2 -10.59 24.55 -3.95
N LYS A 3 -9.67 23.73 -3.44
CA LYS A 3 -8.69 23.06 -4.30
C LYS A 3 -9.48 22.11 -5.20
N LYS A 4 -9.33 22.23 -6.51
CA LYS A 4 -9.86 21.21 -7.44
C LYS A 4 -9.34 19.85 -6.97
N PRO A 5 -10.20 18.82 -6.86
CA PRO A 5 -9.73 17.49 -6.53
C PRO A 5 -8.72 17.07 -7.60
N LEU A 6 -7.52 16.68 -7.17
CA LEU A 6 -6.51 16.07 -8.06
C LEU A 6 -7.20 14.88 -8.73
N SER A 7 -7.08 14.73 -10.05
CA SER A 7 -7.66 13.57 -10.74
C SER A 7 -6.76 12.35 -10.53
N LEU A 8 -7.34 11.14 -10.60
CA LEU A 8 -6.54 9.92 -10.55
C LEU A 8 -5.49 9.85 -11.66
N LYS A 9 -5.84 10.34 -12.85
CA LYS A 9 -4.91 10.41 -13.97
C LYS A 9 -3.68 11.27 -13.63
N ASP A 10 -3.91 12.45 -13.07
CA ASP A 10 -2.83 13.37 -12.72
C ASP A 10 -2.00 12.82 -11.56
N ALA A 11 -2.65 12.24 -10.54
CA ALA A 11 -1.97 11.57 -9.43
C ALA A 11 -1.03 10.47 -9.93
N MET A 12 -1.51 9.61 -10.83
CA MET A 12 -0.75 8.45 -11.31
C MET A 12 0.29 8.79 -12.39
N SER A 13 0.18 9.96 -13.03
CA SER A 13 1.12 10.40 -14.08
C SER A 13 2.57 10.54 -13.61
N SER A 14 2.77 10.79 -12.32
CA SER A 14 4.08 10.92 -11.68
C SER A 14 4.31 9.84 -10.62
N LEU A 15 3.66 8.68 -10.74
CA LEU A 15 3.84 7.59 -9.78
C LEU A 15 5.25 6.99 -9.94
N HIS A 16 6.02 7.05 -8.86
CA HIS A 16 7.32 6.42 -8.72
C HIS A 16 7.27 5.40 -7.58
N ILE A 17 7.95 4.28 -7.79
CA ILE A 17 8.13 3.22 -6.80
C ILE A 17 9.61 3.21 -6.43
N VAL A 18 9.91 3.35 -5.15
CA VAL A 18 11.27 3.36 -4.62
C VAL A 18 11.39 2.24 -3.60
N GLU A 19 12.32 1.32 -3.82
CA GLU A 19 12.71 0.37 -2.78
C GLU A 19 13.66 1.05 -1.80
N THR A 20 13.43 0.85 -0.50
CA THR A 20 14.23 1.39 0.58
C THR A 20 14.65 0.27 1.52
N ASP A 21 15.61 0.54 2.41
CA ASP A 21 16.02 -0.41 3.44
C ASP A 21 14.86 -0.79 4.39
N GLU A 22 13.86 0.08 4.50
CA GLU A 22 12.68 -0.08 5.37
C GLU A 22 11.50 -0.78 4.67
N GLY A 23 11.52 -0.89 3.33
CA GLY A 23 10.41 -1.43 2.55
C GLY A 23 10.26 -0.76 1.19
N ILE A 24 9.07 -0.20 0.93
CA ILE A 24 8.73 0.44 -0.35
C ILE A 24 8.14 1.82 -0.09
N GLU A 25 8.55 2.80 -0.87
CA GLU A 25 7.93 4.13 -0.90
C GLU A 25 7.29 4.38 -2.27
N LEU A 26 5.99 4.71 -2.25
CA LEU A 26 5.29 5.23 -3.42
C LEU A 26 5.28 6.75 -3.35
N GLN A 27 5.64 7.40 -4.45
CA GLN A 27 5.64 8.85 -4.58
C GLN A 27 4.81 9.25 -5.78
N SER A 28 3.95 10.26 -5.65
CA SER A 28 3.07 10.73 -6.72
C SER A 28 2.67 12.18 -6.52
N ALA A 29 1.95 12.78 -7.47
CA ALA A 29 1.42 14.13 -7.31
C ALA A 29 0.40 14.24 -6.14
N ALA A 30 -0.12 13.10 -5.66
CA ALA A 30 -1.00 13.03 -4.49
C ALA A 30 -0.23 13.01 -3.15
N GLY A 31 1.10 12.88 -3.17
CA GLY A 31 1.97 12.83 -1.99
C GLY A 31 2.85 11.59 -1.95
N THR A 32 3.17 11.11 -0.75
CA THR A 32 3.99 9.90 -0.55
C THR A 32 3.31 8.91 0.40
N ALA A 33 3.56 7.62 0.16
CA ALA A 33 3.14 6.56 1.06
C ALA A 33 4.30 5.57 1.29
N LYS A 34 4.57 5.29 2.56
CA LYS A 34 5.55 4.30 2.98
C LYS A 34 4.86 2.98 3.31
N TYR A 35 5.45 1.90 2.84
CA TYR A 35 5.06 0.52 3.05
C TYR A 35 6.21 -0.23 3.70
N ASP A 36 5.88 -1.15 4.59
CA ASP A 36 6.89 -2.05 5.16
C ASP A 36 7.42 -3.05 4.12
N ALA A 37 8.33 -3.91 4.57
CA ALA A 37 8.89 -4.98 3.76
C ALA A 37 7.81 -5.84 3.08
N TRP A 38 6.65 -6.07 3.70
CA TRP A 38 5.61 -6.95 3.17
C TRP A 38 4.52 -6.22 2.40
N GLY A 39 4.72 -4.93 2.15
CA GLY A 39 3.81 -4.10 1.39
C GLY A 39 2.60 -3.66 2.20
N VAL A 40 2.63 -3.66 3.54
CA VAL A 40 1.58 -3.05 4.36
C VAL A 40 1.86 -1.56 4.53
N ARG A 41 0.86 -0.71 4.28
CA ARG A 41 1.03 0.75 4.35
C ARG A 41 1.20 1.22 5.80
N CYS A 42 2.34 1.82 6.11
CA CYS A 42 2.64 2.35 7.44
C CYS A 42 2.27 3.83 7.60
N LYS A 43 2.53 4.64 6.56
CA LYS A 43 2.36 6.10 6.64
C LYS A 43 1.98 6.69 5.29
N VAL A 44 1.14 7.73 5.31
CA VAL A 44 0.83 8.57 4.16
C VAL A 44 1.08 10.04 4.50
N ASN A 45 1.77 10.75 3.61
CA ASN A 45 1.84 12.20 3.60
C ASN A 45 1.20 12.69 2.30
N GLY A 46 -0.07 13.05 2.32
CA GLY A 46 -0.81 13.39 1.10
C GLY A 46 -2.28 13.01 1.21
N ILE A 47 -2.86 12.65 0.07
CA ILE A 47 -4.27 12.23 -0.05
C ILE A 47 -4.34 10.68 0.06
N PRO A 48 -4.82 10.10 1.19
CA PRO A 48 -4.76 8.66 1.45
C PRO A 48 -5.49 7.78 0.45
N GLU A 49 -6.51 8.29 -0.22
CA GLU A 49 -7.34 7.58 -1.19
C GLU A 49 -6.56 7.19 -2.46
N TYR A 50 -5.42 7.83 -2.72
CA TYR A 50 -4.56 7.51 -3.87
C TYR A 50 -3.54 6.41 -3.59
N PHE A 51 -3.42 5.97 -2.34
CA PHE A 51 -2.45 4.96 -1.94
C PHE A 51 -3.22 3.75 -1.40
N PRO A 52 -3.00 2.53 -1.92
CA PRO A 52 -3.69 1.35 -1.41
C PRO A 52 -3.23 1.03 0.02
N SER A 53 -4.09 0.37 0.81
CA SER A 53 -3.76 -0.08 2.16
C SER A 53 -2.64 -1.12 2.19
N SER A 54 -2.51 -1.93 1.12
CA SER A 54 -1.40 -2.84 0.92
C SER A 54 -1.04 -2.97 -0.57
N ILE A 55 0.19 -3.37 -0.84
CA ILE A 55 0.71 -3.69 -2.17
C ILE A 55 1.32 -5.09 -2.16
N SER A 56 1.27 -5.77 -3.29
CA SER A 56 1.96 -7.05 -3.46
C SER A 56 3.44 -6.82 -3.71
N VAL A 57 4.29 -7.47 -2.93
CA VAL A 57 5.74 -7.43 -3.09
C VAL A 57 6.21 -8.81 -3.54
N ASN A 58 6.70 -8.90 -4.77
CA ASN A 58 7.21 -10.16 -5.31
C ASN A 58 8.52 -10.56 -4.62
N ASN A 59 8.80 -11.86 -4.59
CA ASN A 59 10.08 -12.44 -4.14
C ASN A 59 10.43 -12.21 -2.65
N ARG A 60 9.46 -11.87 -1.80
CA ARG A 60 9.71 -11.78 -0.35
C ARG A 60 9.19 -13.01 0.41
N PRO A 61 9.95 -13.53 1.39
CA PRO A 61 9.44 -14.51 2.32
C PRO A 61 8.16 -14.00 3.01
N PRO A 62 7.23 -14.90 3.37
CA PRO A 62 6.06 -14.52 4.17
C PRO A 62 6.48 -13.70 5.40
N ALA A 63 5.64 -12.76 5.80
CA ALA A 63 5.86 -12.04 7.05
C ALA A 63 6.02 -13.04 8.21
N PRO A 64 6.95 -12.78 9.16
CA PRO A 64 6.96 -13.51 10.41
C PRO A 64 5.55 -13.44 10.99
N ALA A 65 5.01 -14.58 11.42
CA ALA A 65 3.70 -14.61 12.07
C ALA A 65 3.78 -13.71 13.31
N ASP A 66 3.09 -12.58 13.26
CA ASP A 66 2.95 -11.71 14.42
C ASP A 66 2.03 -12.46 15.40
N ASP A 67 2.56 -12.85 16.58
CA ASP A 67 1.83 -13.61 17.62
C ASP A 67 0.69 -12.80 18.28
N LYS A 68 0.36 -11.64 17.71
CA LYS A 68 -0.77 -10.81 18.09
C LYS A 68 -1.62 -10.48 16.88
N THR A 69 -2.42 -11.44 16.42
CA THR A 69 -3.86 -11.27 16.10
C THR A 69 -4.43 -12.64 15.73
N ARG A 70 -4.64 -13.49 16.74
CA ARG A 70 -5.75 -14.45 16.66
C ARG A 70 -7.03 -13.63 16.77
N ASN A 71 -7.79 -13.58 15.67
CA ASN A 71 -9.19 -13.14 15.51
C ASN A 71 -9.37 -11.90 14.63
N SER A 72 -9.45 -12.09 13.30
CA SER A 72 -10.69 -11.82 12.56
C SER A 72 -10.56 -12.23 11.08
N HIS A 73 -11.55 -13.01 10.64
CA HIS A 73 -11.87 -13.39 9.27
C HIS A 73 -10.83 -14.18 8.46
N ALA A 74 -10.89 -15.49 8.68
CA ALA A 74 -10.59 -16.46 7.64
C ALA A 74 -11.40 -16.16 6.37
N PHE A 75 -10.72 -15.86 5.26
CA PHE A 75 -11.26 -16.12 3.94
C PHE A 75 -10.73 -17.47 3.48
N ILE A 76 -11.47 -18.52 3.85
CA ILE A 76 -11.41 -19.78 3.13
C ILE A 76 -12.11 -19.53 1.79
N ALA A 77 -11.38 -19.57 0.69
CA ALA A 77 -11.98 -19.81 -0.63
C ALA A 77 -11.60 -21.23 -1.05
N SER A 78 -12.38 -22.19 -0.56
CA SER A 78 -12.55 -23.51 -1.18
C SER A 78 -13.82 -23.45 -2.03
N GLY A 79 -13.75 -23.95 -3.25
CA GLY A 79 -14.87 -24.08 -4.21
C GLY A 79 -14.37 -23.82 -5.62
N VAL A 80 -14.00 -24.85 -6.40
CA VAL A 80 -14.89 -25.70 -7.22
C VAL A 80 -15.84 -24.86 -8.07
N ILE A 81 -15.46 -24.67 -9.35
CA ILE A 81 -16.19 -25.21 -10.52
C ILE A 81 -15.13 -25.63 -11.54
#